data_AF-A6IY81-F1
#
_entry.id   AF-A6IY81-F1
#
_cell.length_a   1.000
_cell.length_b   1.000
_cell.length_c   1.000
_cell.angle_alpha   90.00
_cell.angle_beta   90.00
_cell.angle_gamma   90.00
#
_symmetry.space_group_name_H-M   'P 1'
#
loop_
_entity.id
_entity.type
_entity.pdbx_description
1 polymer ?
#
loop_
_entity_poly.entity_id
_entity_poly.type
_entity_poly.pdbx_seq_one_letter_code
_entity_poly.pdbx_strand_id
1 'polypeptide(L)'
;MRCWEKECPVKRERLSESSPAFRILAVEPRLKANFNIREDANPSSRQRGLKRFQANPEANWGPRPRARPGGKAASEGLAERRRLLQNKRKEPAEDPAQRAARLKTFPCKRFKEGTCQLGDQCCYSHSPAAPVASGDIPITDCPETTTKLSPEPEAAHGSIPGPGVD
;
A
#
# COMPACT_ATOMS: atom_id res chain seq x y z
N MET A 1 29.21 4.03 -19.00
CA MET A 1 30.10 3.01 -18.38
C MET A 1 31.36 3.65 -17.82
N ARG A 2 32.32 4.11 -18.63
CA ARG A 2 33.60 4.69 -18.16
C ARG A 2 33.45 5.91 -17.23
N CYS A 3 32.54 6.84 -17.55
CA CYS A 3 32.28 8.01 -16.70
C CYS A 3 31.67 7.62 -15.34
N TRP A 4 30.84 6.57 -15.33
CA TRP A 4 30.20 6.08 -14.12
C TRP A 4 31.19 5.37 -13.20
N GLU A 5 32.18 4.65 -13.75
CA GLU A 5 33.23 4.00 -12.95
C GLU A 5 34.07 5.02 -12.16
N LYS A 6 34.17 6.27 -12.61
CA LYS A 6 34.81 7.35 -11.85
C LYS A 6 34.03 7.74 -10.58
N GLU A 7 32.71 7.67 -10.63
CA GLU A 7 31.83 7.99 -9.49
C GLU A 7 31.54 6.76 -8.62
N CYS A 8 31.48 5.58 -9.24
CA CYS A 8 31.23 4.28 -8.61
C CYS A 8 32.26 3.25 -9.09
N PRO A 9 33.46 3.20 -8.47
CA PRO A 9 34.53 2.31 -8.90
C PRO A 9 34.18 0.84 -8.76
N VAL A 10 34.47 0.05 -9.79
CA VAL A 10 34.33 -1.42 -9.75
C VAL A 10 35.55 -2.01 -9.04
N LYS A 11 35.35 -3.06 -8.24
CA LYS A 11 36.46 -3.81 -7.62
C LYS A 11 37.36 -4.40 -8.70
N ARG A 12 38.57 -3.86 -8.88
CA ARG A 12 39.48 -4.24 -9.98
C ARG A 12 40.00 -5.67 -9.87
N GLU A 13 40.14 -6.18 -8.65
CA GLU A 13 40.47 -7.59 -8.39
C GLU A 13 39.48 -8.57 -9.02
N ARG A 14 38.24 -8.14 -9.26
CA ARG A 14 37.18 -8.95 -9.88
C ARG A 14 37.19 -8.88 -11.41
N LEU A 15 38.07 -8.06 -12.00
CA LEU A 15 38.21 -7.89 -13.43
C LEU A 15 39.53 -8.53 -13.88
N SER A 16 39.45 -9.68 -14.56
CA SER A 16 40.63 -10.27 -15.20
C SER A 16 41.10 -9.40 -16.37
N GLU A 17 42.40 -9.38 -16.63
CA GLU A 17 43.00 -8.62 -17.74
C GLU A 17 42.50 -9.08 -19.13
N SER A 18 42.13 -10.36 -19.22
CA SER A 18 41.52 -10.95 -20.41
C SER A 18 40.06 -10.53 -20.62
N SER A 19 39.42 -9.93 -19.61
CA SER A 19 38.02 -9.56 -19.67
C SER A 19 37.81 -8.35 -20.61
N PRO A 20 36.79 -8.39 -21.48
CA PRO A 20 36.39 -7.23 -22.26
C PRO A 20 36.11 -6.00 -21.40
N ALA A 21 35.56 -6.19 -20.19
CA ALA A 21 35.28 -5.09 -19.27
C ALA A 21 36.57 -4.38 -18.81
N PHE A 22 37.65 -5.12 -18.56
CA PHE A 22 38.95 -4.55 -18.18
C PHE A 22 39.50 -3.66 -19.31
N ARG A 23 39.52 -4.18 -20.55
CA ARG A 23 39.97 -3.39 -21.71
C ARG A 23 39.09 -2.17 -21.98
N ILE A 24 37.78 -2.29 -21.79
CA ILE A 24 36.86 -1.17 -21.95
C ILE A 24 37.12 -0.08 -20.90
N LEU A 25 37.37 -0.44 -19.65
CA LEU A 25 37.60 0.53 -18.56
C LEU A 25 39.01 1.13 -18.56
N ALA A 26 40.00 0.42 -19.10
CA ALA A 26 41.37 0.91 -19.24
C ALA A 26 41.47 2.16 -20.14
N VAL A 27 40.57 2.30 -21.11
CA VAL A 27 40.55 3.46 -22.00
C VAL A 27 39.76 4.60 -21.36
N GLU A 28 40.34 5.79 -21.32
CA GLU A 28 39.69 6.94 -20.72
C GLU A 28 38.40 7.38 -21.46
N PRO A 29 37.39 7.87 -20.72
CA PRO A 29 36.21 8.47 -21.33
C PRO A 29 36.55 9.83 -21.94
N ARG A 30 36.26 9.99 -23.24
CA ARG A 30 36.41 11.28 -23.94
C ARG A 30 35.38 12.33 -23.51
N LEU A 31 34.21 11.89 -23.08
CA LEU A 31 33.11 12.75 -22.64
C LEU A 31 32.90 12.59 -21.13
N LYS A 32 32.64 13.68 -20.42
CA LYS A 32 32.21 13.65 -19.01
C LYS A 32 30.68 13.67 -18.97
N ALA A 33 30.08 12.50 -18.74
CA ALA A 33 28.64 12.39 -18.54
C ALA A 33 28.26 12.90 -17.15
N ASN A 34 27.11 13.57 -17.04
CA ASN A 34 26.52 13.99 -15.77
C ASN A 34 25.38 13.03 -15.42
N PHE A 35 25.46 12.37 -14.26
CA PHE A 35 24.47 11.40 -13.80
C PHE A 35 23.49 11.96 -12.76
N ASN A 36 23.58 13.27 -12.45
CA ASN A 36 22.61 13.92 -11.57
C ASN A 36 21.22 13.82 -12.18
N ILE A 37 20.25 13.38 -11.39
CA ILE A 37 18.85 13.38 -11.77
C ILE A 37 18.46 14.85 -11.94
N ARG A 38 18.04 15.23 -13.15
CA ARG A 38 17.56 16.58 -13.39
C ARG A 38 16.16 16.74 -12.79
N GLU A 39 15.87 17.92 -12.26
CA GLU A 39 14.55 18.25 -11.70
C GLU A 39 13.42 18.11 -12.73
N ASP A 40 13.70 18.46 -14.00
CA ASP A 40 12.76 18.33 -15.13
C ASP A 40 12.55 16.88 -15.60
N ALA A 41 13.39 15.94 -15.17
CA ALA A 41 13.30 14.54 -15.57
C ALA A 41 12.18 13.77 -14.84
N ASN A 42 11.57 14.36 -13.80
CA ASN A 42 10.45 13.75 -13.09
C ASN A 42 9.12 14.24 -13.69
N PRO A 43 8.44 13.44 -14.55
CA PRO A 43 7.19 13.88 -15.16
C PRO A 43 6.10 14.08 -14.11
N SER A 44 5.19 15.04 -14.33
CA SER A 44 4.09 15.35 -13.42
C SER A 44 3.24 14.13 -13.07
N SER A 45 3.07 13.19 -13.99
CA SER A 45 2.38 11.91 -13.74
C SER A 45 3.07 11.09 -12.64
N ARG A 46 4.41 11.03 -12.61
CA ARG A 46 5.16 10.28 -11.59
C ARG A 46 5.14 11.02 -10.27
N GLN A 47 5.27 12.36 -10.29
CA GLN A 47 5.14 13.21 -9.10
C GLN A 47 3.76 13.03 -8.43
N ARG A 48 2.70 12.97 -9.23
CA ARG A 48 1.32 12.77 -8.77
C ARG A 48 0.96 11.31 -8.46
N GLY A 49 1.91 10.38 -8.57
CA GLY A 49 1.66 8.95 -8.35
C GLY A 49 0.62 8.34 -9.30
N LEU A 50 0.39 8.95 -10.46
CA LEU A 50 -0.58 8.48 -11.45
C LEU A 50 -0.13 7.13 -12.01
N LYS A 51 -1.05 6.16 -12.00
CA LYS A 51 -0.81 4.83 -12.58
C LYS A 51 -0.56 4.98 -14.08
N ARG A 52 0.31 4.14 -14.66
CA ARG A 52 0.53 4.06 -16.12
C ARG A 52 -0.78 3.95 -16.92
N PHE A 53 -1.76 3.28 -16.33
CA PHE A 53 -3.13 3.25 -16.82
C PHE A 53 -4.04 3.88 -15.77
N GLN A 54 -4.46 5.13 -15.99
CA GLN A 54 -5.46 5.79 -15.17
C GLN A 54 -6.82 5.10 -15.34
N ALA A 55 -7.68 5.24 -14.33
CA ALA A 55 -9.08 4.85 -14.48
C ALA A 55 -9.66 5.67 -15.63
N ASN A 56 -10.21 4.97 -16.61
CA ASN A 56 -10.83 5.58 -17.77
C ASN A 56 -12.03 6.44 -17.31
N PRO A 57 -12.09 7.73 -17.69
CA PRO A 57 -13.15 8.65 -17.26
C PRO A 57 -14.53 8.27 -17.81
N GLU A 58 -14.60 7.58 -18.95
CA GLU A 58 -15.88 7.20 -19.57
C GLU A 58 -16.34 5.80 -19.15
N ALA A 59 -17.65 5.65 -18.90
CA ALA A 59 -18.27 4.44 -18.37
C ALA A 59 -18.30 3.23 -19.32
N ASN A 60 -17.47 3.13 -20.37
CA ASN A 60 -17.54 2.02 -21.34
C ASN A 60 -16.36 1.95 -22.30
N TRP A 61 -15.28 2.69 -22.06
CA TRP A 61 -14.11 2.65 -22.93
C TRP A 61 -13.19 1.47 -22.56
N GLY A 62 -13.39 0.38 -23.31
CA GLY A 62 -12.73 -0.92 -23.16
C GLY A 62 -13.64 -2.07 -23.63
N PRO A 63 -13.09 -3.25 -23.94
CA PRO A 63 -13.89 -4.42 -24.33
C PRO A 63 -14.95 -4.72 -23.28
N ARG A 64 -16.23 -4.81 -23.68
CA ARG A 64 -17.32 -5.16 -22.75
C ARG A 64 -17.03 -6.52 -22.11
N PRO A 65 -17.46 -6.75 -20.86
CA PRO A 65 -17.38 -8.08 -20.26
C PRO A 65 -18.00 -9.12 -21.20
N ARG A 66 -17.37 -10.30 -21.31
CA ARG A 66 -17.90 -11.42 -22.11
C ARG A 66 -19.37 -11.66 -21.77
N ALA A 67 -20.22 -11.75 -22.78
CA ALA A 67 -21.63 -12.08 -22.61
C ALA A 67 -21.77 -13.42 -21.85
N ARG A 68 -22.63 -13.44 -20.83
CA ARG A 68 -22.99 -14.66 -20.10
C ARG A 68 -24.45 -15.02 -20.44
N PRO A 69 -24.77 -16.31 -20.66
CA PRO A 69 -26.16 -16.74 -20.79
C PRO A 69 -26.94 -16.33 -19.54
N GLY A 70 -28.14 -15.76 -19.69
CA GLY A 70 -29.03 -15.47 -18.56
C GLY A 70 -29.36 -14.00 -18.27
N GLY A 71 -29.19 -13.06 -19.21
CA GLY A 71 -29.99 -11.83 -19.29
C GLY A 71 -29.99 -10.84 -18.11
N LYS A 72 -29.22 -11.04 -17.05
CA LYS A 72 -29.03 -10.04 -15.98
C LYS A 72 -28.01 -8.99 -16.45
N ALA A 73 -28.33 -8.31 -17.55
CA ALA A 73 -27.47 -7.31 -18.20
C ALA A 73 -27.47 -5.94 -17.51
N ALA A 74 -28.23 -5.78 -16.42
CA ALA A 74 -28.38 -4.51 -15.71
C ALA A 74 -28.46 -4.68 -14.19
N SER A 75 -27.90 -5.76 -13.60
CA SER A 75 -27.88 -5.84 -12.14
C SER A 75 -26.83 -4.88 -11.59
N GLU A 76 -27.29 -3.97 -10.75
CA GLU A 76 -26.56 -3.23 -9.73
C GLU A 76 -25.21 -3.89 -9.38
N GLY A 77 -24.10 -3.16 -9.55
CA GLY A 77 -22.75 -3.66 -9.27
C GLY A 77 -21.86 -3.97 -10.47
N LEU A 78 -22.26 -3.70 -11.73
CA LEU A 78 -21.34 -3.74 -12.88
C LEU A 78 -20.16 -2.76 -12.72
N ALA A 79 -20.43 -1.57 -12.17
CA ALA A 79 -19.41 -0.58 -11.85
C ALA A 79 -18.45 -1.09 -10.76
N GLU A 80 -19.00 -1.67 -9.69
CA GLU A 80 -18.21 -2.25 -8.59
C GLU A 80 -17.37 -3.44 -9.08
N ARG A 81 -17.92 -4.32 -9.90
CA ARG A 81 -17.19 -5.43 -10.51
C ARG A 81 -16.09 -4.95 -11.45
N ARG A 82 -16.31 -3.88 -12.21
CA ARG A 82 -15.25 -3.25 -13.03
C ARG A 82 -14.14 -2.68 -12.16
N ARG A 83 -14.50 -2.01 -11.06
CA ARG A 83 -13.56 -1.46 -10.06
C ARG A 83 -12.72 -2.55 -9.41
N LEU A 84 -13.32 -3.64 -8.94
CA LEU A 84 -12.65 -4.79 -8.32
C LEU A 84 -11.71 -5.55 -9.27
N LEU A 85 -11.99 -5.52 -10.58
CA LEU A 85 -11.16 -6.17 -11.60
C LEU A 85 -10.02 -5.29 -12.11
N GLN A 86 -10.02 -3.98 -11.80
CA GLN A 86 -8.89 -3.10 -12.10
C GLN A 86 -7.77 -3.30 -11.07
N ASN A 87 -6.52 -3.40 -11.54
CA ASN A 87 -5.33 -3.48 -10.68
C ASN A 87 -5.34 -4.65 -9.68
N LYS A 88 -5.97 -5.78 -10.01
CA LYS A 88 -6.13 -6.97 -9.16
C LYS A 88 -4.82 -7.59 -8.63
N ARG A 89 -3.66 -7.10 -9.08
CA ARG A 89 -2.33 -7.52 -8.63
C ARG A 89 -1.65 -6.53 -7.68
N LYS A 90 -2.30 -5.40 -7.36
CA LYS A 90 -1.76 -4.40 -6.45
C LYS A 90 -2.69 -4.30 -5.26
N GLU A 91 -2.38 -5.08 -4.22
CA GLU A 91 -2.92 -4.83 -2.89
C GLU A 91 -2.72 -3.35 -2.55
N PRO A 92 -3.65 -2.71 -1.85
CA PRO A 92 -3.44 -1.38 -1.28
C PRO A 92 -2.11 -1.35 -0.52
N ALA A 93 -1.41 -0.22 -0.54
CA ALA A 93 -0.29 -0.02 0.36
C ALA A 93 -0.87 0.11 1.78
N GLU A 94 -1.13 -1.04 2.43
CA GLU A 94 -1.51 -1.08 3.84
C GLU A 94 -0.33 -0.59 4.67
N ASP A 95 -0.61 0.19 5.70
CA ASP A 95 0.40 0.64 6.65
C ASP A 95 1.11 -0.58 7.28
N PRO A 96 2.45 -0.57 7.42
CA PRO A 96 3.19 -1.70 7.99
C PRO A 96 2.66 -2.18 9.35
N ALA A 97 2.16 -1.26 10.19
CA ALA A 97 1.58 -1.60 11.49
C ALA A 97 0.22 -2.31 11.33
N GLN A 98 -0.61 -1.88 10.39
CA GLN A 98 -1.89 -2.54 10.09
C GLN A 98 -1.68 -3.96 9.54
N ARG A 99 -0.72 -4.12 8.64
CA ARG A 99 -0.34 -5.44 8.12
C ARG A 99 0.18 -6.35 9.24
N ALA A 100 1.02 -5.82 10.12
CA ALA A 100 1.51 -6.55 11.28
C ALA A 100 0.37 -6.97 12.23
N ALA A 101 -0.59 -6.08 12.52
CA ALA A 101 -1.76 -6.39 13.34
C ALA A 101 -2.62 -7.51 12.74
N ARG A 102 -2.90 -7.43 11.43
CA ARG A 102 -3.66 -8.46 10.69
C ARG A 102 -2.94 -9.82 10.70
N LEU A 103 -1.62 -9.85 10.56
CA LEU A 103 -0.85 -11.10 10.60
C LEU A 103 -0.88 -11.75 11.99
N LYS A 104 -0.93 -10.94 13.05
CA LYS A 104 -1.04 -11.42 14.45
C LYS A 104 -2.40 -12.04 14.77
N THR A 105 -3.42 -11.80 13.96
CA THR A 105 -4.70 -12.54 14.05
C THR A 105 -4.55 -14.02 13.68
N PHE A 106 -3.57 -14.38 12.86
CA PHE A 106 -3.37 -15.76 12.42
C PHE A 106 -2.40 -16.51 13.35
N PRO A 107 -2.73 -17.72 13.81
CA PRO A 107 -1.88 -18.48 14.71
C PRO A 107 -0.59 -18.92 14.01
N CYS A 108 0.53 -18.82 14.71
CA CYS A 108 1.82 -19.28 14.24
C CYS A 108 1.87 -20.81 14.16
N LYS A 109 2.01 -21.35 12.95
CA LYS A 109 2.13 -22.81 12.73
C LYS A 109 3.35 -23.40 13.43
N ARG A 110 4.50 -22.73 13.30
CA ARG A 110 5.76 -23.16 13.93
C ARG A 110 5.69 -23.14 15.46
N PHE A 111 4.92 -22.22 16.04
CA PHE A 111 4.72 -22.17 17.49
C PHE A 111 3.83 -23.32 17.96
N LYS A 112 2.76 -23.64 17.21
CA LYS A 112 1.94 -24.83 17.45
C LYS A 112 2.76 -26.12 17.40
N GLU A 113 3.79 -26.16 16.56
CA GLU A 113 4.72 -27.29 16.43
C GLU A 113 5.90 -27.23 17.42
N GLY A 114 6.02 -26.19 18.24
CA GLY A 114 7.12 -26.01 19.20
C GLY A 114 8.48 -25.62 18.58
N THR A 115 8.54 -25.25 17.29
CA THR A 115 9.76 -24.95 16.53
C THR A 115 9.96 -23.47 16.21
N CYS A 116 9.16 -22.59 16.82
CA CYS A 116 9.28 -21.14 16.61
C CYS A 116 10.42 -20.53 17.43
N GLN A 117 11.48 -20.08 16.75
CA GLN A 117 12.63 -19.41 17.37
C GLN A 117 12.44 -17.90 17.55
N LEU A 118 11.35 -17.33 17.02
CA LEU A 118 11.14 -15.88 16.95
C LEU A 118 10.50 -15.30 18.23
N GLY A 119 9.98 -16.13 19.13
CA GLY A 119 9.35 -15.68 20.38
C GLY A 119 8.31 -14.57 20.14
N ASP A 120 8.40 -13.48 20.91
CA ASP A 120 7.49 -12.32 20.84
C ASP A 120 7.67 -11.45 19.58
N GLN A 121 8.77 -11.64 18.85
CA GLN A 121 9.01 -10.96 17.57
C GLN A 121 8.34 -11.67 16.39
N CYS A 122 7.65 -12.79 16.63
CA CYS A 122 6.93 -13.51 15.59
C CYS A 122 5.81 -12.63 14.99
N CYS A 123 5.71 -12.64 13.66
CA CYS A 123 4.66 -11.91 12.94
C CYS A 123 3.26 -12.53 13.09
N TYR A 124 3.16 -13.72 13.69
CA TYR A 124 1.92 -14.51 13.85
C TYR A 124 1.66 -14.75 15.34
N SER A 125 0.40 -14.93 15.75
CA SER A 125 0.08 -15.09 17.18
C SER A 125 0.63 -16.37 17.79
N HIS A 126 1.16 -16.23 19.01
CA HIS A 126 1.59 -17.31 19.88
C HIS A 126 0.62 -17.53 21.05
N SER A 127 -0.58 -16.95 21.04
CA SER A 127 -1.54 -17.14 22.13
C SER A 127 -1.90 -18.63 22.24
N PRO A 128 -1.55 -19.31 23.34
CA PRO A 128 -2.20 -20.56 23.65
C PRO A 128 -3.67 -20.25 23.92
N ALA A 129 -4.57 -21.14 23.50
CA ALA A 129 -5.95 -21.08 23.96
C ALA A 129 -5.95 -21.38 25.47
N ALA A 130 -5.73 -20.35 26.30
CA ALA A 130 -5.84 -20.48 27.74
C ALA A 130 -7.33 -20.38 28.13
N PRO A 131 -7.86 -21.32 28.93
CA PRO A 131 -9.13 -21.13 29.60
C PRO A 131 -8.97 -20.00 30.61
N VAL A 132 -9.99 -19.14 30.66
CA VAL A 132 -10.17 -18.09 31.67
C VAL A 132 -9.99 -18.63 33.10
N ALA A 133 -9.11 -18.01 33.89
CA ALA A 133 -9.16 -18.01 35.35
C ALA A 133 -8.23 -16.92 35.94
N SER A 134 -8.87 -15.82 36.36
CA SER A 134 -8.68 -14.99 37.55
C SER A 134 -7.30 -14.49 37.99
N GLY A 135 -7.23 -13.16 38.16
CA GLY A 135 -6.28 -12.46 39.01
C GLY A 135 -6.66 -10.97 39.07
N ASP A 136 -7.17 -10.55 40.21
CA ASP A 136 -7.92 -9.31 40.48
C ASP A 136 -7.21 -7.99 40.11
N ILE A 137 -7.98 -7.04 39.58
CA ILE A 137 -7.67 -5.60 39.67
C ILE A 137 -8.86 -4.93 40.36
N PRO A 138 -8.67 -4.23 41.50
CA PRO A 138 -9.75 -3.56 42.19
C PRO A 138 -10.25 -2.38 41.35
N ILE A 139 -11.57 -2.35 41.19
CA ILE A 139 -12.35 -1.27 40.61
C ILE A 139 -12.18 -0.06 41.52
N THR A 140 -11.33 0.91 41.15
CA THR A 140 -11.39 2.25 41.75
C THR A 140 -12.58 2.98 41.16
N ASP A 141 -13.63 2.99 41.99
CA ASP A 141 -14.79 3.88 41.97
C ASP A 141 -14.46 5.26 41.40
N CYS A 142 -15.03 5.58 40.25
CA CYS A 142 -15.08 6.94 39.73
C CYS A 142 -16.47 7.49 40.08
N PRO A 143 -16.57 8.51 40.95
CA PRO A 143 -17.87 8.94 41.47
C PRO A 143 -18.74 9.56 40.37
N GLU A 144 -19.97 9.06 40.35
CA GLU A 144 -21.11 9.54 39.59
C GLU A 144 -21.30 11.05 39.77
N THR A 145 -21.21 11.82 38.69
CA THR A 145 -21.79 13.17 38.66
C THR A 145 -23.12 13.10 37.91
N THR A 146 -24.17 12.83 38.68
CA THR A 146 -25.55 13.07 38.25
C THR A 146 -25.78 14.59 38.13
N THR A 147 -26.12 15.09 36.95
CA THR A 147 -26.81 16.38 36.80
C THR A 147 -27.65 16.36 35.53
N LYS A 148 -28.91 15.95 35.74
CA LYS A 148 -30.19 16.53 35.27
C LYS A 148 -30.44 16.84 33.77
N LEU A 149 -31.55 16.27 33.31
CA LEU A 149 -32.28 16.47 32.05
C LEU A 149 -32.75 17.93 31.74
N SER A 150 -32.59 18.29 30.45
CA SER A 150 -33.55 18.92 29.48
C SER A 150 -34.01 20.39 29.65
N PRO A 151 -34.54 21.08 28.58
CA PRO A 151 -34.87 20.66 27.20
C PRO A 151 -34.35 21.56 26.04
N GLU A 152 -34.66 21.16 24.80
CA GLU A 152 -34.46 21.84 23.49
C GLU A 152 -35.05 23.27 23.38
N PRO A 153 -34.65 24.03 22.35
CA PRO A 153 -35.62 24.33 21.29
C PRO A 153 -35.08 24.28 19.85
N GLU A 154 -36.05 24.37 18.94
CA GLU A 154 -36.13 23.93 17.55
C GLU A 154 -35.35 24.74 16.48
N ALA A 155 -35.15 24.05 15.34
CA ALA A 155 -35.26 24.48 13.94
C ALA A 155 -34.38 25.63 13.38
N ALA A 156 -33.52 25.28 12.42
CA ALA A 156 -33.36 26.04 11.17
C ALA A 156 -32.80 25.14 10.05
N HIS A 157 -33.69 24.76 9.12
CA HIS A 157 -33.31 24.17 7.83
C HIS A 157 -32.76 25.29 6.93
N GLY A 158 -31.45 25.28 6.66
CA GLY A 158 -30.82 26.14 5.66
C GLY A 158 -30.56 25.37 4.37
N SER A 159 -31.45 25.52 3.39
CA SER A 159 -31.25 25.06 2.02
C SER A 159 -30.16 25.90 1.33
N ILE A 160 -29.16 25.23 0.74
CA ILE A 160 -28.15 25.86 -0.12
C ILE A 160 -28.64 25.77 -1.58
N PRO A 161 -28.82 26.88 -2.31
CA PRO A 161 -29.08 26.84 -3.75
C PRO A 161 -27.76 26.63 -4.52
N GLY A 162 -27.78 25.66 -5.44
CA GLY A 162 -26.68 25.44 -6.40
C GLY A 162 -26.67 26.49 -7.52
N PRO A 163 -25.52 26.74 -8.15
CA PRO A 163 -25.39 27.74 -9.22
C PRO A 163 -25.96 27.20 -10.54
N GLY A 164 -26.87 27.97 -11.13
CA GLY A 164 -27.33 27.79 -12.50
C GLY A 164 -26.25 28.19 -13.50
N VAL A 165 -26.12 27.38 -14.55
CA VAL A 165 -25.31 27.62 -15.75
C VAL A 165 -26.31 27.82 -16.90
N ASP A 166 -26.15 28.94 -17.61
CA ASP A 166 -26.81 29.29 -18.87
C ASP A 166 -26.23 28.46 -20.04
#